data_AF-A0A660WD11-F1
#
_entry.id   AF-A0A660WD11-F1
#
_cell.length_a   1.000
_cell.length_b   1.000
_cell.length_c   1.000
_cell.angle_alpha   90.00
_cell.angle_beta   90.00
_cell.angle_gamma   90.00
#
_symmetry.space_group_name_H-M   'P 1'
#
loop_
_entity.id
_entity.type
_entity.pdbx_description
1 polymer ?
#
loop_
_entity_poly.entity_id
_entity_poly.type
_entity_poly.pdbx_seq_one_letter_code
_entity_poly.pdbx_strand_id
1 'polypeptide(L)'
;MKSEFVKVKLIKFKTPRYVSCPFCNKSQPFKKQKEHYKTVKDINIKEPVLLKVRVVYAKCKNPECTRRCFPLPTPGFERYQKANSKLKNERKPIN
;
A
#
# COMPACT_ATOMS: atom_id res chain seq x y z
N MET A 1 -17.91 -15.55 26.54
CA MET A 1 -17.53 -15.02 25.21
C MET A 1 -16.18 -14.34 25.35
N LYS A 2 -15.08 -14.96 24.87
CA LYS A 2 -13.78 -14.27 24.80
C LYS A 2 -13.91 -13.23 23.71
N SER A 3 -13.94 -11.96 24.09
CA SER A 3 -13.81 -10.83 23.17
C SER A 3 -12.44 -10.93 22.54
N GLU A 4 -12.36 -11.55 21.36
CA GLU A 4 -11.15 -11.52 20.53
C GLU A 4 -10.90 -10.05 20.16
N PHE A 5 -10.03 -9.40 20.92
CA PHE A 5 -9.53 -8.07 20.59
C PHE A 5 -8.77 -8.20 19.27
N VAL A 6 -9.43 -7.83 18.18
CA VAL A 6 -8.81 -7.73 16.88
C VAL A 6 -7.69 -6.70 16.99
N LYS A 7 -6.44 -7.18 17.06
CA LYS A 7 -5.26 -6.32 17.17
C LYS A 7 -5.17 -5.48 15.90
N VAL A 8 -5.50 -4.19 15.99
CA VAL A 8 -5.36 -3.26 14.87
C VAL A 8 -3.96 -2.69 14.84
N LYS A 9 -3.11 -3.15 13.91
CA LYS A 9 -1.76 -2.59 13.75
C LYS A 9 -1.76 -1.49 12.69
N LEU A 10 -1.35 -0.29 13.10
CA LEU A 10 -1.24 0.85 12.20
C LEU A 10 0.17 0.92 11.60
N ILE A 11 0.26 0.83 10.27
CA ILE A 11 1.55 0.93 9.58
C ILE A 11 1.74 2.38 9.13
N LYS A 12 2.53 3.13 9.91
CA LYS A 12 3.01 4.47 9.53
C LYS A 12 4.37 4.34 8.85
N PHE A 13 4.56 5.05 7.75
CA PHE A 13 5.85 5.18 7.09
C PHE A 13 6.30 6.63 7.04
N LYS A 14 7.61 6.84 6.99
CA LYS A 14 8.22 8.15 6.86
C LYS A 14 8.00 8.67 5.45
N THR A 15 7.43 9.86 5.35
CA THR A 15 7.24 10.52 4.07
C THR A 15 8.61 10.96 3.51
N PRO A 16 8.96 10.59 2.28
CA PRO A 16 10.24 10.99 1.69
C PRO A 16 10.25 12.49 1.34
N ARG A 17 11.44 13.11 1.30
CA ARG A 17 11.62 14.52 0.88
C ARG A 17 11.44 14.69 -0.63
N TYR A 18 11.91 13.71 -1.40
CA TYR A 18 11.82 13.66 -2.85
C TYR A 18 11.15 12.37 -3.30
N VAL A 19 10.41 12.45 -4.40
CA VAL A 19 9.70 11.33 -5.00
C VAL A 19 9.90 11.34 -6.49
N SER A 20 10.06 10.16 -7.07
CA SER A 20 10.09 9.98 -8.52
C SER A 20 8.70 9.61 -9.00
N CYS A 21 8.17 10.33 -9.99
CA CYS A 21 6.91 9.98 -10.60
C CYS A 21 7.06 8.71 -11.43
N PRO A 22 6.31 7.63 -11.20
CA PRO A 22 6.44 6.39 -11.97
C PRO A 22 5.91 6.52 -13.42
N PHE A 23 5.28 7.63 -13.77
CA PHE A 23 4.69 7.86 -15.09
C PHE A 23 5.56 8.74 -16.00
N CYS A 24 6.22 9.77 -15.45
CA CYS A 24 7.09 10.66 -16.21
C CYS A 24 8.56 10.61 -15.78
N ASN A 25 8.90 9.77 -14.80
CA ASN A 25 10.23 9.55 -14.24
C ASN A 25 10.95 10.80 -13.69
N LYS A 26 10.28 11.97 -13.65
CA LYS A 26 10.84 13.19 -13.06
C LYS A 26 10.88 13.09 -11.53
N SER A 27 12.08 13.25 -10.98
CA SER A 27 12.31 13.44 -9.54
C SER A 27 11.87 14.84 -9.13
N GLN A 28 11.17 14.93 -7.99
CA GLN A 28 10.57 16.17 -7.54
C GLN A 28 10.37 16.19 -6.03
N PRO A 29 10.30 17.38 -5.40
CA PRO A 29 9.95 17.49 -3.99
C PRO A 29 8.57 16.89 -3.72
N PHE A 30 8.46 16.09 -2.65
CA PHE A 30 7.19 15.49 -2.26
C PHE A 30 6.15 16.57 -1.96
N LYS A 31 4.99 16.47 -2.59
CA LYS A 31 3.79 17.25 -2.24
C LYS A 31 2.64 16.27 -2.02
N LYS A 32 2.12 16.23 -0.78
CA LYS A 32 0.96 15.39 -0.44
C LYS A 32 -0.27 15.87 -1.20
N GLN A 33 -0.93 14.96 -1.92
CA GLN A 33 -2.21 15.23 -2.59
C GLN A 33 -3.38 14.67 -1.79
N LYS A 34 -3.29 13.40 -1.38
CA LYS A 34 -4.33 12.69 -0.64
C LYS A 34 -3.69 11.66 0.28
N GLU A 35 -4.33 11.39 1.41
CA GLU A 35 -4.02 10.24 2.24
C GLU A 35 -5.31 9.53 2.63
N HIS A 36 -5.25 8.20 2.76
CA HIS A 36 -6.32 7.41 3.31
C HIS A 36 -5.76 6.18 4.02
N TYR A 37 -6.56 5.52 4.85
CA TYR A 37 -6.18 4.28 5.50
C TYR A 37 -6.93 3.13 4.84
N LYS A 38 -6.20 2.09 4.45
CA LYS A 38 -6.76 0.85 3.93
C LYS A 38 -6.63 -0.22 4.99
N THR A 39 -7.74 -0.87 5.34
CA THR A 39 -7.71 -2.05 6.20
C THR A 39 -7.38 -3.28 5.36
N VAL A 40 -6.38 -4.04 5.77
CA VAL A 40 -5.96 -5.30 5.15
C VAL A 40 -6.00 -6.37 6.23
N LYS A 41 -6.53 -7.56 5.92
CA LYS A 41 -6.44 -8.72 6.81
C LYS A 41 -5.06 -9.35 6.64
N ASP A 42 -4.33 -9.55 7.72
CA ASP A 42 -3.14 -10.39 7.70
C ASP A 42 -3.56 -11.85 7.45
N ILE A 43 -2.79 -12.59 6.65
CA ILE A 43 -3.07 -14.00 6.30
C ILE A 43 -2.51 -14.94 7.37
N ASN A 44 -1.83 -14.43 8.41
CA ASN A 44 -1.36 -15.27 9.50
C ASN A 44 -2.50 -16.03 10.19
N ILE A 45 -2.47 -17.36 10.05
CA ILE A 45 -3.54 -18.33 10.35
C ILE A 45 -3.85 -18.44 11.86
N LYS A 46 -3.05 -17.83 12.74
CA LYS A 46 -3.17 -17.95 14.20
C LYS A 46 -4.09 -16.90 14.85
N GLU A 47 -4.17 -15.68 14.33
CA GLU A 47 -5.05 -14.62 14.85
C GLU A 47 -5.44 -13.66 13.72
N PRO A 48 -6.72 -13.24 13.58
CA PRO A 48 -7.13 -12.27 12.59
C PRO A 48 -6.60 -10.88 12.96
N VAL A 49 -5.39 -10.53 12.51
CA VAL A 49 -4.84 -9.18 12.69
C VAL A 49 -5.37 -8.28 11.59
N LEU A 50 -6.10 -7.21 11.97
CA LEU A 50 -6.47 -6.15 11.04
C LEU A 50 -5.36 -5.12 10.95
N LEU A 51 -4.87 -4.89 9.75
CA LEU A 51 -3.81 -3.92 9.49
C LEU A 51 -4.42 -2.68 8.87
N LYS A 52 -4.31 -1.54 9.56
CA LYS A 52 -4.64 -0.23 8.96
C LYS A 52 -3.39 0.34 8.33
N VAL A 53 -3.31 0.21 7.02
CA VAL A 53 -2.18 0.66 6.20
C VAL A 53 -2.46 2.08 5.71
N ARG A 54 -1.57 3.03 6.03
CA ARG A 54 -1.64 4.38 5.48
C ARG A 54 -1.26 4.34 4.00
N VAL A 55 -2.08 4.90 3.13
CA VAL A 55 -1.78 5.08 1.70
C VAL A 55 -1.66 6.57 1.44
N VAL A 56 -0.52 7.01 0.90
CA VAL A 56 -0.24 8.42 0.60
C VAL A 56 -0.04 8.60 -0.89
N TYR A 57 -0.67 9.62 -1.46
CA TYR A 57 -0.50 10.02 -2.85
C TYR A 57 0.36 11.27 -2.92
N ALA A 58 1.36 11.23 -3.80
CA ALA A 58 2.15 12.40 -4.17
C ALA A 58 1.54 13.07 -5.41
N LYS A 59 1.56 14.40 -5.44
CA LYS A 59 1.26 15.18 -6.64
C LYS A 59 2.46 15.17 -7.57
N CYS A 60 2.22 14.99 -8.87
CA CYS A 60 3.20 15.26 -9.90
C CYS A 60 3.18 16.76 -10.26
N LYS A 61 4.34 17.41 -10.23
CA LYS A 61 4.58 18.81 -10.59
C LYS A 61 4.83 18.99 -12.09
N ASN A 62 4.99 17.91 -12.85
CA ASN A 62 5.16 17.97 -14.29
C ASN A 62 3.78 18.20 -14.95
N PRO A 63 3.54 19.36 -15.60
CA PRO A 63 2.27 19.65 -16.26
C PRO A 63 2.00 18.74 -17.46
N GLU A 64 3.05 18.24 -18.11
CA GLU A 64 2.98 17.32 -19.26
C GLU A 64 2.73 15.86 -18.85
N CYS A 65 2.71 15.56 -17.54
CA CYS A 65 2.51 14.21 -17.09
C CYS A 65 1.05 13.80 -17.22
N THR A 66 0.80 12.66 -17.87
CA THR A 66 -0.54 12.05 -18.02
C THR A 66 -1.24 11.84 -16.66
N ARG A 67 -0.46 11.66 -15.59
CA ARG A 67 -0.97 11.50 -14.22
C ARG A 67 -0.57 12.67 -13.33
N ARG A 68 -1.56 13.37 -12.79
CA ARG A 68 -1.37 14.49 -11.83
C ARG A 68 -0.99 14.02 -10.42
N CYS A 69 -1.21 12.76 -10.09
CA CYS A 69 -0.82 12.18 -8.82
C CYS A 69 -0.53 10.68 -8.95
N PHE A 70 0.23 10.16 -8.00
CA PHE A 70 0.60 8.75 -7.96
C PHE A 70 0.70 8.26 -6.51
N PRO A 71 0.36 6.99 -6.23
CA PRO A 71 0.52 6.41 -4.90
C PRO A 71 1.99 6.23 -4.58
N LEU A 72 2.38 6.52 -3.34
CA LEU A 72 3.70 6.16 -2.85
C LEU A 72 3.75 4.68 -2.45
N PRO A 73 4.88 3.98 -2.68
CA PRO A 73 5.06 2.65 -2.17
C PRO A 73 4.92 2.71 -0.65
N THR A 74 3.99 1.92 -0.12
CA THR A 74 3.78 1.83 1.31
C THR A 74 4.63 0.67 1.82
N PRO A 75 5.75 0.93 2.52
CA PRO A 75 6.61 -0.14 3.02
C PRO A 75 5.78 -1.05 3.93
N GLY A 76 5.81 -2.35 3.64
CA GLY A 76 4.97 -3.37 4.26
C GLY A 76 3.85 -3.91 3.36
N PHE A 77 3.37 -3.16 2.37
CA PHE A 77 2.33 -3.67 1.44
C PHE A 77 2.82 -4.82 0.57
N GLU A 78 4.09 -4.80 0.16
CA GLU A 78 4.74 -5.86 -0.62
C GLU A 78 4.75 -7.22 0.11
N ARG A 79 4.89 -7.21 1.44
CA ARG A 79 4.85 -8.45 2.25
C ARG A 79 3.46 -9.10 2.22
N TYR A 80 2.40 -8.28 2.23
CA TYR A 80 1.02 -8.76 2.16
C TYR A 80 0.60 -9.14 0.73
N GLN A 81 1.06 -8.41 -0.29
CA GLN A 81 0.81 -8.78 -1.69
C GLN A 81 1.47 -10.11 -2.05
N LYS A 82 2.69 -10.40 -1.56
CA LYS A 82 3.39 -11.68 -1.82
C LYS A 82 2.58 -12.91 -1.39
N ALA A 83 1.87 -12.81 -0.28
CA ALA A 83 1.00 -13.89 0.20
C ALA A 83 -0.20 -14.14 -0.73
N ASN A 84 -0.79 -13.08 -1.29
CA ASN A 84 -1.86 -13.20 -2.29
C ASN A 84 -1.38 -13.69 -3.66
N SER A 85 -0.14 -13.37 -4.08
CA SER A 85 0.42 -13.91 -5.32
C SER A 85 0.77 -15.39 -5.24
N LYS A 86 1.17 -15.90 -4.06
CA LYS A 86 1.34 -17.36 -3.85
C LYS A 86 -0.01 -18.09 -3.98
N LEU A 87 -1.07 -17.56 -3.37
CA LEU A 87 -2.43 -18.09 -3.49
C LEU A 87 -3.03 -17.98 -4.90
N LYS A 88 -2.60 -16.99 -5.70
CA LYS A 88 -3.02 -16.89 -7.11
C LYS A 88 -2.42 -17.97 -8.01
N ASN A 89 -1.28 -18.56 -7.65
CA ASN A 89 -0.64 -19.60 -8.45
C ASN A 89 -1.21 -21.00 -8.22
N GLU A 90 -2.07 -21.19 -7.21
CA GLU A 90 -2.75 -22.47 -6.93
C GLU A 90 -4.11 -22.60 -7.64
N ARG A 91 -4.63 -21.53 -8.26
CA ARG A 91 -5.82 -21.60 -9.15
C ARG A 91 -5.38 -21.64 -10.61
N LYS A 92 -4.62 -22.66 -11.00
CA LYS A 92 -4.65 -23.10 -12.40
C LYS A 92 -6.02 -23.74 -12.63
N PRO A 93 -6.78 -23.35 -13.67
CA PRO A 93 -7.92 -24.14 -14.09
C PRO A 93 -7.40 -25.54 -14.45
N ILE A 94 -8.01 -26.57 -13.85
CA ILE A 94 -7.93 -27.94 -14.36
C ILE A 94 -8.50 -27.88 -15.79
N ASN A 95 -7.72 -28.41 -16.74
CA ASN A 95 -8.11 -28.62 -18.14
C ASN A 95 -9.49 -29.26 -18.27
#